data_AF-A0A183Q3F5-F1
#
_entry.id   AF-A0A183Q3F5-F1
#
_cell.length_a   1.000
_cell.length_b   1.000
_cell.length_c   1.000
_cell.angle_alpha   90.00
_cell.angle_beta   90.00
_cell.angle_gamma   90.00
#
_symmetry.space_group_name_H-M   'P 1'
#
loop_
_entity.id
_entity.type
_entity.pdbx_description
1 polymer ?
#
loop_
_entity_poly.entity_id
_entity_poly.type
_entity_poly.pdbx_seq_one_letter_code
_entity_poly.pdbx_strand_id
1 'polypeptide(L)'
;MHWIVSSSVLSIAAPTDNGPVNVHAEFSGLKAGKHGFHVHEFGDTTNGCISAGAHFNPTKQEHGAPEDSIRHVGDLGNVVAGVDGNAVYNATDKLISLNGSHSIIGRTMVVSIGIQCRSYFILLVLIPQH
;
A
#
# COMPACT_ATOMS: atom_id res chain seq x y z
N MET A 1 -7.76 -21.70 1.13
CA MET A 1 -6.68 -20.70 1.17
C MET A 1 -5.97 -20.77 -0.16
N HIS A 2 -6.02 -19.75 -1.02
CA HIS A 2 -5.24 -19.78 -2.24
C HIS A 2 -4.67 -18.39 -2.51
N TRP A 3 -3.35 -18.32 -2.36
CA TRP A 3 -2.48 -17.16 -2.34
C TRP A 3 -2.13 -16.80 -3.79
N ILE A 4 -2.25 -15.52 -4.19
CA ILE A 4 -1.99 -15.09 -5.58
C ILE A 4 -1.13 -13.81 -5.52
N VAL A 5 -0.08 -13.85 -4.67
CA VAL A 5 1.18 -13.11 -4.85
C VAL A 5 2.28 -14.13 -4.56
N SER A 6 3.07 -14.45 -5.58
CA SER A 6 4.17 -15.40 -5.47
C SER A 6 5.42 -14.75 -4.90
N SER A 7 5.66 -13.48 -5.24
CA SER A 7 6.74 -12.67 -4.67
C SER A 7 6.37 -11.20 -4.70
N SER A 8 7.01 -10.44 -3.81
CA SER A 8 6.94 -8.99 -3.85
C SER A 8 8.24 -8.33 -3.41
N VAL A 9 8.50 -7.16 -4.00
CA VAL A 9 9.58 -6.26 -3.60
C VAL A 9 8.95 -4.89 -3.38
N LEU A 10 9.32 -4.21 -2.30
CA LEU A 10 8.88 -2.86 -1.98
C LEU A 10 10.08 -1.99 -1.62
N SER A 11 10.18 -0.84 -2.24
CA SER A 11 11.13 0.23 -1.91
C SER A 11 10.36 1.52 -1.69
N ILE A 12 10.64 2.18 -0.56
CA ILE A 12 10.05 3.47 -0.21
C ILE A 12 11.18 4.42 0.16
N ALA A 13 11.19 5.60 -0.44
CA ALA A 13 12.21 6.61 -0.18
C ALA A 13 11.61 8.02 -0.23
N ALA A 14 12.05 8.89 0.68
CA ALA A 14 11.74 10.31 0.65
C ALA A 14 13.06 11.09 0.51
N PRO A 15 13.21 12.01 -0.48
CA PRO A 15 14.43 12.80 -0.63
C PRO A 15 14.71 13.75 0.55
N THR A 16 13.66 14.12 1.28
CA THR A 16 13.70 15.00 2.46
C THR A 16 12.63 14.58 3.45
N ASP A 17 12.80 14.89 4.74
CA ASP A 17 11.88 14.50 5.82
C ASP A 17 10.41 14.89 5.59
N ASN A 18 10.15 16.03 4.96
CA ASN A 18 8.79 16.50 4.67
C ASN A 18 8.49 16.53 3.16
N GLY A 19 9.29 15.78 2.39
CA GLY A 19 9.17 15.72 0.94
C GLY A 19 8.15 14.67 0.49
N PRO A 20 7.81 14.66 -0.80
CA PRO A 20 7.02 13.59 -1.37
C PRO A 20 7.77 12.25 -1.25
N VAL A 21 6.99 11.18 -1.10
CA VAL A 21 7.50 9.83 -0.93
C VAL A 21 7.42 9.08 -2.25
N ASN A 22 8.55 8.55 -2.69
CA ASN A 22 8.64 7.64 -3.83
C ASN A 22 8.34 6.22 -3.36
N VAL A 23 7.44 5.55 -4.06
CA VAL A 23 7.01 4.18 -3.77
C VAL A 23 7.21 3.36 -5.03
N HIS A 24 8.10 2.37 -4.95
CA HIS A 24 8.32 1.37 -5.98
C HIS A 24 7.95 0.00 -5.43
N ALA A 25 7.09 -0.73 -6.14
CA ALA A 25 6.76 -2.10 -5.79
C ALA A 25 6.66 -2.98 -7.02
N GLU A 26 7.16 -4.20 -6.90
CA GLU A 26 7.06 -5.24 -7.91
C GLU A 26 6.33 -6.43 -7.34
N PHE A 27 5.44 -7.00 -8.14
CA PHE A 27 4.57 -8.10 -7.76
C PHE A 27 4.67 -9.19 -8.81
N SER A 28 4.67 -10.45 -8.38
CA SER A 28 4.47 -11.59 -9.26
C SER A 28 3.32 -12.45 -8.78
N GLY A 29 2.70 -13.16 -9.73
CA GLY A 29 1.63 -14.11 -9.44
C GLY A 29 0.32 -13.46 -9.03
N LEU A 30 0.05 -12.19 -9.39
CA LEU A 30 -1.27 -11.54 -9.26
C LEU A 30 -2.23 -12.03 -10.36
N LYS A 31 -3.54 -11.99 -10.11
CA LYS A 31 -4.53 -12.16 -11.19
C LYS A 31 -4.45 -10.97 -12.15
N ALA A 32 -4.56 -11.18 -13.47
CA ALA A 32 -4.62 -10.07 -14.42
C ALA A 32 -5.72 -9.05 -14.08
N GLY A 33 -5.42 -7.76 -14.22
CA GLY A 33 -6.35 -6.65 -13.97
C GLY A 33 -5.85 -5.63 -12.94
N LYS A 34 -6.74 -4.76 -12.50
CA LYS A 34 -6.47 -3.73 -11.48
C LYS A 34 -6.55 -4.32 -10.08
N HIS A 35 -5.59 -3.95 -9.24
CA HIS A 35 -5.58 -4.23 -7.81
C HIS A 35 -5.38 -2.92 -7.05
N GLY A 36 -6.20 -2.67 -6.04
CA GLY A 36 -6.01 -1.54 -5.13
C GLY A 36 -4.68 -1.70 -4.39
N PHE A 37 -3.99 -0.60 -4.13
CA PHE A 37 -2.75 -0.59 -3.36
C PHE A 37 -2.87 0.43 -2.24
N HIS A 38 -2.82 -0.04 -0.99
CA HIS A 38 -3.17 0.78 0.16
C HIS A 38 -2.21 0.58 1.33
N VAL A 39 -2.06 1.63 2.13
CA VAL A 39 -1.49 1.54 3.48
C VAL A 39 -2.62 1.36 4.48
N HIS A 40 -2.52 0.36 5.34
CA HIS A 40 -3.47 0.07 6.39
C HIS A 40 -3.05 0.66 7.74
N GLU A 41 -4.00 0.81 8.65
CA GLU A 41 -3.80 1.49 9.93
C GLU A 41 -2.74 0.82 10.81
N PHE A 42 -2.72 -0.50 10.89
CA PHE A 42 -1.85 -1.22 11.81
C PHE A 42 -0.77 -2.02 11.08
N GLY A 43 0.41 -2.08 11.70
CA GLY A 43 1.48 -3.03 11.37
C GLY A 43 1.24 -4.43 11.95
N ASP A 44 -0.03 -4.82 12.15
CA ASP A 44 -0.41 -6.12 12.69
C ASP A 44 -0.94 -7.02 11.58
N THR A 45 -0.35 -8.21 11.50
CA THR A 45 -0.49 -9.15 10.41
C THR A 45 -0.86 -10.54 10.90
N THR A 46 -1.11 -10.66 12.21
CA THR A 46 -1.35 -11.93 12.92
C THR A 46 -2.58 -12.67 12.41
N ASN A 47 -3.59 -11.95 11.92
CA ASN A 47 -4.80 -12.50 11.30
C ASN A 47 -4.97 -12.00 9.86
N GLY A 48 -3.86 -11.92 9.13
CA GLY A 48 -3.85 -11.34 7.79
C GLY A 48 -4.33 -9.89 7.83
N CYS A 49 -5.17 -9.51 6.87
CA CYS A 49 -5.52 -8.10 6.66
C CYS A 49 -6.59 -7.61 7.65
N ILE A 50 -7.27 -8.54 8.35
CA ILE A 50 -8.21 -8.20 9.42
C ILE A 50 -7.46 -7.47 10.53
N SER A 51 -6.28 -7.98 10.91
CA SER A 51 -5.42 -7.35 11.92
C SER A 51 -4.80 -6.03 11.44
N ALA A 52 -4.62 -5.84 10.14
CA ALA A 52 -4.06 -4.61 9.58
C ALA A 52 -5.03 -3.42 9.75
N GLY A 53 -6.32 -3.66 9.99
CA GLY A 53 -7.32 -2.62 10.18
C GLY A 53 -7.82 -2.03 8.86
N ALA A 54 -8.42 -0.83 8.93
CA ALA A 54 -8.89 -0.10 7.76
C ALA A 54 -7.73 0.57 7.00
N HIS A 55 -8.04 1.28 5.91
CA HIS A 55 -7.07 2.16 5.26
C HIS A 55 -6.58 3.21 6.25
N PHE A 56 -5.31 3.55 6.19
CA PHE A 56 -4.73 4.55 7.07
C PHE A 56 -5.34 5.94 6.81
N ASN A 57 -6.13 6.43 7.76
CA ASN A 57 -6.91 7.65 7.63
C ASN A 57 -6.88 8.52 8.90
N PRO A 58 -5.72 9.14 9.23
CA PRO A 58 -5.60 9.97 10.42
C PRO A 58 -6.44 11.26 10.34
N THR A 59 -6.82 11.66 9.12
CA THR A 59 -7.56 12.89 8.82
C THR A 59 -9.06 12.69 8.70
N LYS A 60 -9.57 11.45 8.84
CA LYS A 60 -11.00 11.09 8.75
C LYS A 60 -11.68 11.59 7.46
N GLN A 61 -10.97 11.48 6.34
CA GLN A 61 -11.48 11.81 5.02
C GLN A 61 -12.24 10.61 4.43
N GLU A 62 -12.98 10.86 3.35
CA GLU A 62 -13.53 9.78 2.52
C GLU A 62 -12.43 9.13 1.66
N HIS A 63 -12.71 7.94 1.13
CA HIS A 63 -11.83 7.27 0.18
C HIS A 63 -11.75 8.03 -1.15
N GLY A 64 -10.56 8.05 -1.77
CA GLY A 64 -10.34 8.75 -3.04
C GLY A 64 -9.16 8.20 -3.83
N ALA A 65 -9.00 8.69 -5.06
CA ALA A 65 -7.82 8.40 -5.88
C ALA A 65 -6.61 9.23 -5.39
N PRO A 66 -5.36 8.83 -5.69
CA PRO A 66 -4.17 9.53 -5.19
C PRO A 66 -4.11 11.02 -5.56
N GLU A 67 -4.68 11.39 -6.69
CA GLU A 67 -4.77 12.75 -7.21
C GLU A 67 -5.89 13.58 -6.58
N ASP A 68 -6.83 12.96 -5.86
CA ASP A 68 -7.94 13.65 -5.23
C ASP A 68 -7.49 14.43 -3.98
N SER A 69 -8.11 15.59 -3.75
CA SER A 69 -7.89 16.39 -2.54
C SER A 69 -8.54 15.79 -1.30
N ILE A 70 -9.55 14.93 -1.50
CA ILE A 70 -10.25 14.17 -0.45
C ILE A 70 -9.96 12.69 -0.70
N ARG A 71 -9.12 12.12 0.15
CA ARG A 71 -8.72 10.71 0.13
C ARG A 71 -8.23 10.30 1.50
N HIS A 72 -8.18 9.00 1.78
CA HIS A 72 -7.38 8.54 2.91
C HIS A 72 -5.89 8.79 2.63
N VAL A 73 -5.10 8.95 3.69
CA VAL A 73 -3.65 9.07 3.58
C VAL A 73 -3.07 7.81 2.93
N GLY A 74 -3.59 6.62 3.30
CA GLY A 74 -3.16 5.35 2.77
C GLY A 74 -3.66 4.98 1.37
N ASP A 75 -4.44 5.81 0.68
CA ASP A 75 -4.96 5.47 -0.65
C ASP A 75 -3.90 5.74 -1.74
N LEU A 76 -3.27 4.69 -2.27
CA LEU A 76 -2.22 4.81 -3.31
C LEU A 76 -2.71 4.41 -4.72
N GLY A 77 -4.02 4.22 -4.87
CA GLY A 77 -4.65 3.94 -6.16
C GLY A 77 -4.57 2.47 -6.53
N ASN A 78 -4.22 2.18 -7.80
CA ASN A 78 -4.18 0.81 -8.30
C ASN A 78 -2.84 0.45 -8.93
N VAL A 79 -2.42 -0.79 -8.73
CA VAL A 79 -1.41 -1.47 -9.54
C VAL A 79 -2.09 -2.34 -10.60
N VAL A 80 -1.52 -2.43 -11.79
CA VAL A 80 -2.10 -3.20 -12.92
C VAL A 80 -1.24 -4.41 -13.22
N ALA A 81 -1.82 -5.60 -13.00
CA ALA A 81 -1.17 -6.87 -13.31
C ALA A 81 -1.48 -7.32 -14.73
N GLY A 82 -0.45 -7.76 -15.45
CA GLY A 82 -0.55 -8.37 -16.77
C GLY A 82 -1.13 -9.79 -16.75
N VAL A 83 -1.28 -10.40 -17.92
CA VAL A 83 -1.73 -11.80 -18.07
C VAL A 83 -0.70 -12.81 -17.55
N ASP A 84 0.55 -12.40 -17.45
CA ASP A 84 1.65 -13.13 -16.82
C ASP A 84 1.63 -13.03 -15.29
N GLY A 85 0.71 -12.24 -14.73
CA GLY A 85 0.55 -12.00 -13.30
C GLY A 85 1.60 -11.09 -12.69
N ASN A 86 2.43 -10.45 -13.51
CA ASN A 86 3.42 -9.48 -13.04
C ASN A 86 2.83 -8.07 -13.02
N ALA A 87 3.25 -7.28 -12.03
CA ALA A 87 2.81 -5.89 -11.92
C ALA A 87 3.93 -5.03 -11.32
N VAL A 88 4.01 -3.79 -11.78
CA VAL A 88 4.94 -2.79 -11.24
C VAL A 88 4.14 -1.56 -10.84
N TYR A 89 4.36 -1.10 -9.63
CA TYR A 89 3.87 0.16 -9.11
C TYR A 89 5.07 1.09 -8.95
N ASN A 90 5.03 2.26 -9.58
CA ASN A 90 6.07 3.28 -9.43
C ASN A 90 5.39 4.65 -9.42
N ALA A 91 5.29 5.25 -8.24
CA ALA A 91 4.62 6.51 -8.05
C ALA A 91 5.29 7.36 -6.97
N THR A 92 5.05 8.67 -7.06
CA THR A 92 5.42 9.65 -6.05
C THR A 92 4.15 10.16 -5.39
N ASP A 93 4.00 9.92 -4.09
CA ASP A 93 2.85 10.37 -3.31
C ASP A 93 3.21 11.57 -2.43
N LYS A 94 2.29 12.53 -2.33
CA LYS A 94 2.53 13.79 -1.60
C LYS A 94 1.86 13.82 -0.22
N LEU A 95 1.04 12.82 0.11
CA LEU A 95 0.23 12.82 1.31
C LEU A 95 0.80 11.91 2.40
N ILE A 96 1.30 10.72 2.02
CA ILE A 96 2.06 9.87 2.95
C ILE A 96 3.39 10.53 3.33
N SER A 97 3.90 10.20 4.51
CA SER A 97 5.22 10.62 4.97
C SER A 97 5.95 9.44 5.62
N LEU A 98 7.26 9.58 5.86
CA LEU A 98 8.06 8.65 6.67
C LEU A 98 8.20 9.12 8.13
N ASN A 99 7.59 10.25 8.49
CA ASN A 99 7.54 10.79 9.85
C ASN A 99 6.22 11.55 10.11
N GLY A 100 6.05 12.03 11.33
CA GLY A 100 4.89 12.84 11.72
C GLY A 100 3.56 12.09 11.69
N SER A 101 2.46 12.84 11.65
CA SER A 101 1.09 12.30 11.74
C SER A 101 0.67 11.47 10.52
N HIS A 102 1.32 11.67 9.36
CA HIS A 102 1.09 10.91 8.14
C HIS A 102 2.13 9.80 7.93
N SER A 103 2.92 9.48 8.96
CA SER A 103 3.94 8.44 8.87
C SER A 103 3.31 7.08 8.56
N ILE A 104 3.87 6.42 7.54
CA ILE A 104 3.52 5.05 7.18
C ILE A 104 4.50 4.02 7.77
N ILE A 105 5.57 4.46 8.43
CA ILE A 105 6.49 3.58 9.16
C ILE A 105 5.72 2.81 10.25
N GLY A 106 5.99 1.51 10.37
CA GLY A 106 5.30 0.61 11.30
C GLY A 106 3.87 0.22 10.89
N ARG A 107 3.46 0.52 9.65
CA ARG A 107 2.15 0.12 9.09
C ARG A 107 2.30 -0.99 8.05
N THR A 108 1.16 -1.51 7.58
CA THR A 108 1.09 -2.59 6.59
C THR A 108 0.72 -2.06 5.21
N MET A 109 1.44 -2.49 4.18
CA MET A 109 1.05 -2.28 2.78
C MET A 109 0.18 -3.44 2.29
N VAL A 110 -0.87 -3.18 1.52
CA VAL A 110 -1.81 -4.20 1.05
C VAL A 110 -2.10 -4.01 -0.43
N VAL A 111 -2.15 -5.11 -1.19
CA VAL A 111 -2.63 -5.13 -2.58
C VAL A 111 -3.94 -5.94 -2.65
N SER A 112 -5.02 -5.39 -3.21
CA SER A 112 -6.33 -6.03 -3.13
C SER A 112 -7.10 -6.08 -4.44
N ILE A 113 -7.87 -7.15 -4.68
CA ILE A 113 -8.92 -7.14 -5.71
C ILE A 113 -10.22 -6.57 -5.12
N GLY A 114 -10.57 -5.35 -5.52
CA GLY A 114 -11.79 -4.67 -5.09
C GLY A 114 -11.79 -4.23 -3.62
N ILE A 115 -12.99 -4.12 -3.07
CA ILE A 115 -13.30 -3.48 -1.76
C ILE A 115 -13.09 -4.39 -0.55
N GLN A 116 -12.86 -5.69 -0.75
CA GLN A 116 -12.76 -6.64 0.36
C GLN A 116 -11.31 -7.04 0.62
N CYS A 117 -10.97 -7.00 1.90
CA CYS A 117 -9.82 -7.59 2.57
C CYS A 117 -9.76 -9.13 2.42
N ARG A 118 -9.79 -9.65 1.19
CA ARG A 118 -9.72 -11.08 0.85
C ARG A 118 -8.52 -11.38 -0.05
N SER A 119 -7.60 -10.43 -0.20
CA SER A 119 -6.73 -10.34 -1.37
C SER A 119 -5.31 -9.96 -0.96
N TYR A 120 -4.37 -10.79 -1.41
CA TYR A 120 -2.96 -10.55 -1.74
C TYR A 120 -2.11 -9.68 -0.79
N PHE A 121 -1.24 -10.36 -0.05
CA PHE A 121 -0.41 -9.74 0.98
C PHE A 121 0.97 -9.37 0.44
N ILE A 122 1.36 -8.09 0.53
CA ILE A 122 2.76 -7.71 0.69
C ILE A 122 2.94 -7.37 2.15
N LEU A 123 3.52 -8.28 2.91
CA LEU A 123 3.83 -8.02 4.31
C LEU A 123 5.20 -7.35 4.44
N LEU A 124 5.27 -6.06 4.16
CA LEU A 124 6.35 -5.25 4.68
C LEU A 124 5.79 -4.34 5.75
N VAL A 125 6.06 -4.69 7.01
CA VAL A 125 6.14 -3.67 8.06
C VAL A 125 7.25 -2.74 7.62
N LEU A 126 6.94 -1.48 7.41
CA LEU A 126 7.95 -0.49 7.08
C LEU A 126 8.83 -0.29 8.31
N ILE A 127 9.99 -0.94 8.32
CA ILE A 127 11.01 -0.81 9.36
C ILE A 127 11.89 0.38 8.97
N PRO A 128 12.27 1.26 9.91
CA PRO A 128 13.25 2.30 9.65
C PRO A 128 14.52 1.68 9.04
N GLN A 129 14.95 2.19 7.89
CA GLN A 129 16.31 1.93 7.41
C GLN A 129 17.23 2.74 8.35
N HIS A 130 17.98 2.04 9.21
CA HIS A 130 18.98 2.65 10.09
C HIS A 130 20.16 3.21 9.30
#